data_AF-A0A1H6TI63-F1
#
_entry.id   AF-A0A1H6TI63-F1
#
_cell.length_a   1.000
_cell.length_b   1.000
_cell.length_c   1.000
_cell.angle_alpha   90.00
_cell.angle_beta   90.00
_cell.angle_gamma   90.00
#
_symmetry.space_group_name_H-M   'P 1'
#
loop_
_entity.id
_entity.type
_entity.pdbx_description
1 polymer ?
#
loop_
_entity_poly.entity_id
_entity_poly.type
_entity_poly.pdbx_seq_one_letter_code
_entity_poly.pdbx_strand_id
1 'polypeptide(L)'
;MNTQAMETIKALEIKSAPEKQTLEAANESYTKKQLAHFIERHDLAIAKSWLKDDIVSALSEWMNNAQKDVLANDSDLLAFYEKMLASDEKLNLYGDNISEDEGNTLLSLMEYGLLYNVDGTVWAPAEAAETTEDVEVKTVSEEKKEQPSKKPSPNTQSKPRQATSSLSTEEKLAQEKQARLKYLKKQAKKKKGKKRK
;
A
#
# COMPACT_ATOMS: atom_id res chain seq x y z
N MET A 1 9.18 32.30 -1.82
CA MET A 1 8.04 31.50 -2.32
C MET A 1 8.63 30.31 -3.03
N ASN A 2 8.90 29.23 -2.31
CA ASN A 2 9.35 28.01 -2.95
C ASN A 2 8.11 27.26 -3.46
N THR A 3 7.70 27.59 -4.69
CA THR A 3 6.56 26.99 -5.40
C THR A 3 6.80 25.53 -5.79
N GLN A 4 8.02 25.02 -5.58
CA GLN A 4 8.48 23.74 -6.10
C GLN A 4 7.71 22.54 -5.53
N ALA A 5 7.34 22.56 -4.25
CA ALA A 5 6.60 21.45 -3.65
C ALA A 5 5.21 21.31 -4.28
N MET A 6 4.46 22.41 -4.37
CA MET A 6 3.14 22.42 -5.00
C MET A 6 3.19 22.16 -6.51
N GLU A 7 4.24 22.62 -7.20
CA GLU A 7 4.49 22.27 -8.60
C GLU A 7 4.72 20.77 -8.78
N THR A 8 5.46 20.14 -7.86
CA THR A 8 5.70 18.70 -7.86
C THR A 8 4.42 17.92 -7.55
N ILE A 9 3.64 18.35 -6.56
CA ILE A 9 2.31 17.78 -6.24
C ILE A 9 1.38 17.84 -7.46
N LYS A 10 1.38 18.95 -8.20
CA LYS A 10 0.64 19.10 -9.46
C LYS A 10 1.15 18.15 -10.55
N ALA A 11 2.46 17.96 -10.66
CA ALA A 11 3.05 17.02 -11.61
C ALA A 11 2.72 15.55 -11.27
N LEU A 12 2.52 15.25 -9.99
CA LEU A 12 2.08 13.95 -9.46
C LEU A 12 0.55 13.82 -9.39
N GLU A 13 -0.20 14.55 -10.21
CA GLU A 13 -1.65 14.39 -10.29
C GLU A 13 -2.06 13.10 -11.03
N ILE A 14 -3.05 12.41 -10.46
CA ILE A 14 -3.79 11.31 -11.08
C ILE A 14 -5.20 11.79 -11.40
N LYS A 15 -5.70 11.50 -12.60
CA LYS A 15 -6.98 12.03 -13.09
C LYS A 15 -8.23 11.43 -12.44
N SER A 16 -8.10 10.24 -11.84
CA SER A 16 -9.23 9.51 -11.29
C SER A 16 -8.77 8.62 -10.16
N ALA A 17 -9.54 8.58 -9.08
CA ALA A 17 -9.25 7.68 -7.96
C ALA A 17 -9.27 6.22 -8.46
N PRO A 18 -8.36 5.38 -7.99
CA PRO A 18 -8.37 3.96 -8.31
C PRO A 18 -9.64 3.30 -7.75
N GLU A 19 -10.16 2.28 -8.46
CA GLU A 19 -11.34 1.52 -8.00
C GLU A 19 -11.07 0.76 -6.71
N LYS A 20 -9.83 0.29 -6.54
CA LYS A 20 -9.34 -0.35 -5.31
C LYS A 20 -8.63 0.70 -4.48
N GLN A 21 -8.96 0.78 -3.20
CA GLN A 21 -8.32 1.70 -2.26
C GLN A 21 -7.03 1.11 -1.68
N THR A 22 -6.17 0.54 -2.55
CA THR A 22 -4.89 -0.05 -2.17
C THR A 22 -3.74 0.80 -2.69
N LEU A 23 -2.59 0.73 -2.02
CA LEU A 23 -1.39 1.45 -2.42
C LEU A 23 -0.94 1.05 -3.83
N GLU A 24 -0.95 -0.25 -4.12
CA GLU A 24 -0.56 -0.78 -5.42
C GLU A 24 -1.46 -0.24 -6.54
N ALA A 25 -2.78 -0.17 -6.32
CA ALA A 25 -3.72 0.35 -7.32
C ALA A 25 -3.57 1.86 -7.56
N ALA A 26 -3.20 2.60 -6.52
CA ALA A 26 -2.86 4.02 -6.64
C ALA A 26 -1.58 4.21 -7.47
N ASN A 27 -0.54 3.41 -7.20
CA ASN A 27 0.70 3.39 -7.97
C ASN A 27 0.50 2.94 -9.43
N GLU A 28 -0.40 1.98 -9.68
CA GLU A 28 -0.82 1.59 -11.03
C GLU A 28 -1.45 2.76 -11.81
N SER A 29 -2.00 3.76 -11.13
CA SER A 29 -2.64 4.90 -11.77
C SER A 29 -1.62 5.95 -12.27
N TYR A 30 -0.39 5.94 -11.75
CA TYR A 30 0.68 6.80 -12.24
C TYR A 30 1.20 6.40 -13.62
N THR A 31 1.68 7.39 -14.37
CA THR A 31 2.46 7.14 -15.59
C THR A 31 3.87 6.69 -15.24
N LYS A 32 4.58 6.00 -16.16
CA LYS A 32 5.99 5.64 -15.95
C LYS A 32 6.90 6.84 -15.63
N LYS A 33 6.58 8.02 -16.18
CA LYS A 33 7.34 9.25 -15.90
C LYS A 33 7.15 9.72 -14.46
N GLN A 34 5.91 9.66 -13.95
CA GLN A 34 5.62 9.96 -12.55
C GLN A 34 6.24 8.91 -11.62
N LEU A 35 6.18 7.62 -11.96
CA LEU A 35 6.85 6.57 -11.18
C LEU A 35 8.37 6.77 -11.11
N ALA A 36 9.00 7.24 -12.19
CA ALA A 36 10.42 7.54 -12.20
C ALA A 36 10.84 8.65 -11.23
N HIS A 37 9.93 9.59 -10.89
CA HIS A 37 10.19 10.61 -9.89
C HIS A 37 10.55 9.98 -8.54
N PHE A 38 9.75 9.03 -8.05
CA PHE A 38 9.99 8.35 -6.77
C PHE A 38 11.30 7.55 -6.78
N ILE A 39 11.58 6.86 -7.90
CA ILE A 39 12.82 6.09 -8.07
C ILE A 39 14.05 7.01 -7.97
N GLU A 40 14.02 8.16 -8.66
CA GLU A 40 15.12 9.12 -8.65
C GLU A 40 15.26 9.82 -7.30
N ARG A 41 14.14 10.18 -6.70
CA ARG A 41 14.08 10.94 -5.45
C ARG A 41 14.66 10.17 -4.27
N HIS A 42 14.39 8.87 -4.20
CA HIS A 42 14.83 7.99 -3.12
C HIS A 42 16.00 7.07 -3.51
N ASP A 43 16.62 7.29 -4.67
CA ASP A 43 17.73 6.49 -5.22
C ASP A 43 17.45 4.97 -5.16
N LEU A 44 16.26 4.57 -5.61
CA LEU A 44 15.83 3.18 -5.54
C LEU A 44 16.55 2.34 -6.59
N ALA A 45 16.91 1.11 -6.21
CA ALA A 45 17.51 0.11 -7.11
C ALA A 45 16.50 -0.50 -8.12
N ILE A 46 15.56 0.31 -8.62
CA ILE A 46 14.53 -0.04 -9.59
C ILE A 46 14.93 0.57 -10.93
N ALA A 47 15.11 -0.23 -11.98
CA ALA A 47 15.48 0.33 -13.27
C ALA A 47 14.26 0.94 -13.99
N LYS A 48 14.41 2.17 -14.49
CA LYS A 48 13.36 2.89 -15.25
C LYS A 48 12.92 2.18 -16.53
N SER A 49 13.75 1.25 -17.03
CA SER A 49 13.48 0.43 -18.21
C SER A 49 12.59 -0.79 -17.95
N TRP A 50 12.34 -1.13 -16.68
CA TRP A 50 11.47 -2.25 -16.31
C TRP A 50 10.04 -2.07 -16.84
N LEU A 51 9.26 -3.16 -16.87
CA LEU A 51 7.84 -3.06 -17.16
C LEU A 51 7.16 -2.22 -16.07
N LYS A 52 6.07 -1.53 -16.43
CA LYS A 52 5.39 -0.66 -15.46
C LYS A 52 4.93 -1.47 -14.24
N ASP A 53 4.38 -2.64 -14.48
CA ASP A 53 3.87 -3.53 -13.43
C ASP A 53 4.99 -3.96 -12.47
N ASP A 54 6.19 -4.25 -12.99
CA ASP A 54 7.36 -4.57 -12.16
C ASP A 54 7.81 -3.37 -11.31
N ILE A 55 7.81 -2.16 -11.91
CA ILE A 55 8.11 -0.91 -11.19
C ILE A 55 7.10 -0.68 -10.08
N VAL A 56 5.81 -0.82 -10.38
CA VAL A 56 4.72 -0.60 -9.42
C VAL A 56 4.83 -1.59 -8.27
N SER A 57 5.06 -2.87 -8.56
CA SER A 57 5.20 -3.90 -7.51
C SER A 57 6.38 -3.59 -6.59
N ALA A 58 7.56 -3.34 -7.14
CA ALA A 58 8.76 -3.03 -6.35
C ALA A 58 8.64 -1.71 -5.56
N LEU A 59 8.07 -0.66 -6.18
CA LEU A 59 7.84 0.62 -5.51
C LEU A 59 6.82 0.49 -4.38
N SER A 60 5.76 -0.29 -4.60
CA SER A 60 4.71 -0.51 -3.60
C SER A 60 5.24 -1.26 -2.39
N GLU A 61 6.08 -2.27 -2.60
CA GLU A 61 6.77 -2.99 -1.53
C GLU A 61 7.71 -2.07 -0.74
N TRP A 62 8.47 -1.22 -1.44
CA TRP A 62 9.34 -0.25 -0.78
C TRP A 62 8.54 0.77 0.04
N MET A 63 7.50 1.37 -0.56
CA MET A 63 6.64 2.36 0.11
C MET A 63 5.99 1.78 1.36
N ASN A 64 5.44 0.56 1.31
CA ASN A 64 4.81 -0.07 2.48
C ASN A 64 5.77 -0.17 3.68
N ASN A 65 7.04 -0.50 3.42
CA ASN A 65 8.07 -0.53 4.47
C ASN A 65 8.48 0.88 4.92
N ALA A 66 8.67 1.80 3.98
CA ALA A 66 9.14 3.16 4.24
C ALA A 66 8.09 3.99 5.01
N GLN A 67 6.80 3.75 4.78
CA GLN A 67 5.69 4.40 5.49
C GLN A 67 5.77 4.19 7.00
N LYS A 68 6.02 2.94 7.43
CA LYS A 68 6.15 2.60 8.84
C LYS A 68 7.32 3.32 9.49
N ASP A 69 8.44 3.36 8.79
CA ASP A 69 9.66 4.00 9.29
C ASP A 69 9.52 5.53 9.38
N VAL A 70 8.96 6.17 8.34
CA VAL A 70 8.81 7.64 8.34
C VAL A 70 7.80 8.10 9.40
N LEU A 71 6.67 7.42 9.54
CA LEU A 71 5.65 7.77 10.54
C LEU A 71 6.12 7.50 11.98
N ALA A 72 6.97 6.49 12.19
CA ALA A 72 7.55 6.22 13.51
C ALA A 72 8.62 7.23 13.93
N ASN A 73 9.34 7.82 12.96
CA ASN A 73 10.45 8.73 13.22
C ASN A 73 10.06 10.21 13.19
N ASP A 74 8.92 10.56 12.58
CA ASP A 74 8.43 11.94 12.44
C ASP A 74 7.02 12.10 13.03
N SER A 75 6.97 12.54 14.30
CA SER A 75 5.72 12.73 15.02
C SER A 75 4.84 13.84 14.46
N ASP A 76 5.45 14.87 13.88
CA ASP A 76 4.73 16.01 13.31
C ASP A 76 4.04 15.60 12.01
N LEU A 77 4.75 14.81 11.19
CA LEU A 77 4.21 14.20 9.96
C LEU A 77 3.05 13.25 10.28
N LEU A 78 3.21 12.39 11.30
CA LEU A 78 2.15 11.49 11.76
C LEU A 78 0.92 12.27 12.23
N ALA A 79 1.10 13.27 13.10
CA ALA A 79 -0.01 14.08 13.60
C ALA A 79 -0.74 14.83 12.46
N PHE A 80 0.00 15.33 11.47
CA PHE A 80 -0.60 15.96 10.29
C PHE A 80 -1.41 14.97 9.46
N TYR A 81 -0.87 13.77 9.24
CA TYR A 81 -1.52 12.71 8.49
C TYR A 81 -2.80 12.22 9.18
N GLU A 82 -2.76 11.95 10.49
CA GLU A 82 -3.94 11.55 11.28
C GLU A 82 -5.03 12.62 11.27
N LYS A 83 -4.64 13.90 11.46
CA LYS A 83 -5.58 15.01 11.40
C LYS A 83 -6.33 15.06 10.07
N MET A 84 -5.64 14.76 8.98
CA MET A 84 -6.24 14.79 7.66
C MET A 84 -7.09 13.55 7.38
N LEU A 85 -6.71 12.37 7.84
CA LEU A 85 -7.56 11.17 7.77
C LEU A 85 -8.85 11.34 8.60
N ALA A 86 -8.78 12.03 9.73
CA ALA A 86 -9.93 12.32 10.58
C ALA A 86 -10.82 13.46 10.06
N SER A 87 -10.37 14.20 9.04
CA SER A 87 -11.13 15.28 8.43
C SER A 87 -12.10 14.72 7.40
N ASP A 88 -13.40 14.97 7.60
CA ASP A 88 -14.42 14.70 6.56
C ASP A 88 -14.29 15.65 5.36
N GLU A 89 -13.55 16.75 5.52
CA GLU A 89 -13.32 17.73 4.47
C GLU A 89 -12.14 17.30 3.59
N LYS A 90 -12.43 17.14 2.29
CA LYS A 90 -11.43 16.81 1.29
C LYS A 90 -10.61 18.05 0.97
N LEU A 91 -9.32 18.03 1.29
CA LEU A 91 -8.40 19.13 1.00
C LEU A 91 -8.26 19.36 -0.52
N ASN A 92 -8.58 20.57 -0.98
CA ASN A 92 -8.48 20.98 -2.37
C ASN A 92 -7.14 21.68 -2.61
N LEU A 93 -6.23 20.99 -3.29
CA LEU A 93 -4.85 21.44 -3.53
C LEU A 93 -4.74 22.69 -4.40
N TYR A 94 -5.80 23.05 -5.14
CA TYR A 94 -5.82 24.16 -6.08
C TYR A 94 -6.73 25.31 -5.64
N GLY A 95 -7.67 25.05 -4.73
CA GLY A 95 -8.59 26.04 -4.18
C GLY A 95 -8.17 26.58 -2.81
N ASP A 96 -7.44 25.80 -2.03
CA ASP A 96 -7.08 26.15 -0.66
C ASP A 96 -5.75 26.91 -0.59
N ASN A 97 -5.64 27.83 0.38
CA ASN A 97 -4.39 28.53 0.66
C ASN A 97 -3.47 27.60 1.46
N ILE A 98 -2.74 26.75 0.75
CA ILE A 98 -1.74 25.84 1.32
C ILE A 98 -0.45 26.63 1.61
N SER A 99 -0.01 26.61 2.86
CA SER A 99 1.26 27.21 3.26
C SER A 99 2.46 26.42 2.70
N GLU A 100 3.64 27.03 2.67
CA GLU A 100 4.86 26.36 2.16
C GLU A 100 5.19 25.10 2.97
N ASP A 101 5.06 25.18 4.29
CA ASP A 101 5.31 24.05 5.19
C ASP A 101 4.29 22.93 4.97
N GLU A 102 3.00 23.25 4.86
CA GLU A 102 1.96 22.26 4.54
C GLU A 102 2.18 21.61 3.17
N GLY A 103 2.62 22.39 2.18
CA GLY A 103 2.97 21.87 0.85
C GLY A 103 4.13 20.88 0.90
N ASN A 104 5.15 21.15 1.72
CA ASN A 104 6.28 20.23 1.93
C ASN A 104 5.83 18.95 2.66
N THR A 105 4.99 19.09 3.68
CA THR A 105 4.44 17.95 4.43
C THR A 105 3.57 17.07 3.51
N LEU A 106 2.70 17.67 2.70
CA LEU A 106 1.89 16.96 1.71
C LEU A 106 2.76 16.24 0.68
N LEU A 107 3.80 16.90 0.16
CA LEU A 107 4.72 16.26 -0.77
C LEU A 107 5.42 15.07 -0.11
N SER A 108 5.89 15.21 1.13
CA SER A 108 6.51 14.10 1.88
C SER A 108 5.55 12.92 1.99
N LEU A 109 4.31 13.15 2.42
CA LEU A 109 3.30 12.09 2.50
C LEU A 109 3.01 11.41 1.15
N MET A 110 3.06 12.16 0.05
CA MET A 110 2.93 11.60 -1.31
C MET A 110 4.19 10.81 -1.74
N GLU A 111 5.39 11.28 -1.41
CA GLU A 111 6.67 10.62 -1.68
C GLU A 111 6.72 9.22 -1.03
N TYR A 112 6.13 9.08 0.15
CA TYR A 112 5.98 7.81 0.85
C TYR A 112 4.70 7.03 0.49
N GLY A 113 3.87 7.52 -0.43
CA GLY A 113 2.67 6.82 -0.88
C GLY A 113 1.51 6.76 0.14
N LEU A 114 1.55 7.59 1.18
CA LEU A 114 0.46 7.75 2.15
C LEU A 114 -0.69 8.56 1.55
N LEU A 115 -0.38 9.45 0.61
CA LEU A 115 -1.34 10.30 -0.08
C LEU A 115 -1.10 10.37 -1.57
N TYR A 116 -2.14 10.78 -2.28
CA TYR A 116 -2.13 10.99 -3.72
C TYR A 116 -2.92 12.25 -4.05
N ASN A 117 -2.46 13.00 -5.05
CA ASN A 117 -3.24 14.07 -5.68
C ASN A 117 -4.14 13.45 -6.74
N VAL A 118 -5.44 13.40 -6.47
CA VAL A 118 -6.45 12.88 -7.38
C VAL A 118 -7.37 14.01 -7.80
N ASP A 119 -7.29 14.42 -9.06
CA ASP A 119 -8.11 15.50 -9.65
C ASP A 119 -8.09 16.78 -8.80
N GLY A 120 -6.89 17.17 -8.35
CA GLY A 120 -6.67 18.35 -7.51
C GLY A 120 -7.11 18.20 -6.05
N THR A 121 -7.49 17.00 -5.63
CA THR A 121 -7.96 16.71 -4.27
C THR A 121 -7.06 15.66 -3.62
N VAL A 122 -6.78 15.80 -2.33
CA VAL A 122 -6.01 14.79 -1.59
C VAL A 122 -6.84 13.52 -1.39
N TRP A 123 -6.21 12.37 -1.65
CA TRP A 123 -6.79 11.05 -1.46
C TRP A 123 -5.78 10.12 -0.76
N ALA A 124 -6.25 9.31 0.19
CA ALA A 124 -5.45 8.31 0.89
C ALA A 124 -5.95 6.89 0.58
N PRO A 125 -5.06 5.90 0.40
CA PRO A 125 -5.45 4.50 0.30
C PRO A 125 -5.85 3.95 1.68
N ALA A 126 -6.80 3.01 1.72
CA ALA A 126 -7.30 2.45 2.98
C ALA A 126 -6.20 1.72 3.78
N GLU A 127 -5.28 1.05 3.09
CA GLU A 127 -4.12 0.36 3.70
C GLU A 127 -3.19 1.34 4.45
N ALA A 128 -3.09 2.59 4.00
CA ALA A 128 -2.29 3.60 4.67
C ALA A 128 -2.97 4.14 5.94
N ALA A 129 -4.30 3.98 6.07
CA ALA A 129 -5.01 4.30 7.32
C ALA A 129 -4.82 3.22 8.39
N GLU A 130 -4.65 1.95 8.00
CA GLU A 130 -4.29 0.88 8.95
C GLU A 130 -2.85 1.03 9.47
N THR A 131 -1.99 1.72 8.71
CA THR A 131 -0.58 1.92 9.08
C THR A 131 -0.43 2.81 10.32
N THR A 132 -1.36 3.74 10.59
CA THR A 132 -1.33 4.54 11.82
C THR A 132 -1.68 3.72 13.06
N GLU A 133 -2.48 2.66 12.93
CA GLU A 133 -2.82 1.76 14.04
C GLU A 133 -1.65 0.83 14.41
N ASP A 134 -0.83 0.44 13.43
CA ASP A 134 0.36 -0.42 13.63
C ASP A 134 1.55 0.35 14.24
N VAL A 135 1.56 1.69 14.12
CA VAL A 135 2.54 2.60 14.74
C VAL A 135 2.13 2.92 16.18
N GLU A 136 1.54 1.95 16.91
CA GLU A 136 1.36 2.04 18.36
C GLU A 136 2.72 2.35 19.00
N VAL A 137 2.86 3.61 19.36
CA VAL A 137 4.03 4.22 19.97
C VAL A 137 4.50 3.31 21.10
N LYS A 138 5.71 2.77 20.97
CA LYS A 138 6.49 2.20 22.09
C LYS A 138 6.66 3.29 23.14
N THR A 139 5.63 3.49 23.95
CA THR A 139 5.73 4.16 25.23
C THR A 139 6.50 3.21 26.12
N VAL A 140 7.79 3.48 26.24
CA VAL A 140 8.68 2.89 27.24
C VAL A 140 8.11 3.25 28.61
N SER A 141 7.32 2.35 29.20
CA SER A 141 7.10 2.28 30.64
C SER A 141 7.87 1.07 31.16
N GLU A 142 9.06 1.35 31.65
CA GLU A 142 9.88 0.47 32.48
C GLU A 142 9.31 0.46 33.91
N GLU A 143 8.77 -0.68 34.37
CA GLU A 143 9.11 -1.30 35.68
C GLU A 143 8.27 -2.56 36.02
N LYS A 144 8.93 -3.72 35.92
CA LYS A 144 9.19 -4.68 37.02
C LYS A 144 8.02 -5.19 37.90
N LYS A 145 7.69 -6.50 37.81
CA LYS A 145 8.17 -7.57 38.75
C LYS A 145 7.40 -8.91 38.64
N GLU A 146 8.20 -9.97 38.67
CA GLU A 146 8.02 -11.26 39.40
C GLU A 146 7.02 -12.34 38.90
N GLN A 147 7.62 -13.36 38.25
CA GLN A 147 7.31 -14.79 38.43
C GLN A 147 7.43 -15.21 39.92
N PRO A 148 6.84 -16.33 40.43
CA PRO A 148 7.16 -17.68 39.91
C PRO A 148 6.13 -18.83 40.06
N SER A 149 6.27 -19.81 39.15
CA SER A 149 6.26 -21.28 39.37
C SER A 149 4.99 -22.03 39.88
N LYS A 150 4.47 -22.99 39.08
CA LYS A 150 4.64 -24.46 39.24
C LYS A 150 3.61 -25.27 38.42
N LYS A 151 4.12 -26.23 37.65
CA LYS A 151 3.44 -27.46 37.14
C LYS A 151 3.19 -28.44 38.31
N PRO A 152 2.25 -29.43 38.25
CA PRO A 152 2.26 -30.50 37.23
C PRO A 152 0.90 -31.09 36.74
N SER A 153 0.97 -31.71 35.56
CA SER A 153 0.03 -32.66 34.90
C SER A 153 -0.29 -33.91 35.78
N PRO A 154 -1.29 -34.79 35.50
CA PRO A 154 -1.34 -35.66 34.28
C PRO A 154 -2.72 -36.22 33.78
N ASN A 155 -2.64 -36.88 32.60
CA ASN A 155 -3.48 -37.99 32.05
C ASN A 155 -4.90 -37.66 31.52
N THR A 156 -5.34 -38.05 30.31
CA THR A 156 -5.55 -39.44 29.82
C THR A 156 -5.97 -39.48 28.31
N GLN A 157 -5.45 -40.45 27.54
CA GLN A 157 -5.96 -41.25 26.37
C GLN A 157 -7.26 -40.83 25.61
N SER A 158 -7.56 -41.07 24.31
CA SER A 158 -7.04 -41.90 23.20
C SER A 158 -7.80 -41.57 21.87
N LYS A 159 -7.16 -41.86 20.72
CA LYS A 159 -7.53 -41.88 19.25
C LYS A 159 -8.96 -42.38 18.84
N PRO A 160 -9.46 -42.28 17.55
CA PRO A 160 -8.71 -42.27 16.26
C PRO A 160 -9.22 -41.45 15.03
N ARG A 161 -8.29 -41.28 14.05
CA ARG A 161 -8.40 -41.17 12.57
C ARG A 161 -9.47 -40.29 11.89
N GLN A 162 -9.01 -39.28 11.16
CA GLN A 162 -9.44 -39.02 9.77
C GLN A 162 -8.22 -38.72 8.90
N ALA A 163 -8.07 -39.49 7.82
CA ALA A 163 -7.09 -39.26 6.78
C ALA A 163 -7.73 -38.35 5.73
N THR A 164 -7.25 -37.12 5.61
CA THR A 164 -7.43 -36.30 4.42
C THR A 164 -6.05 -36.12 3.79
N SER A 165 -5.93 -36.61 2.56
CA SER A 165 -4.74 -36.53 1.73
C SER A 165 -4.24 -35.09 1.63
N SER A 166 -3.08 -34.82 2.21
CA SER A 166 -2.30 -33.61 1.98
C SER A 166 -1.74 -33.65 0.56
N LEU A 167 -2.52 -33.18 -0.42
CA LEU A 167 -1.97 -32.71 -1.68
C LEU A 167 -1.08 -31.51 -1.34
N SER A 168 0.19 -31.59 -1.72
CA SER A 168 1.15 -30.50 -1.58
C SER A 168 0.55 -29.20 -2.09
N THR A 169 0.80 -28.09 -1.40
CA THR A 169 0.38 -26.73 -1.76
C THR A 169 0.67 -26.39 -3.23
N GLU A 170 1.68 -27.06 -3.80
CA GLU A 170 2.09 -26.96 -5.19
C GLU A 170 1.12 -27.60 -6.20
N GLU A 171 0.49 -28.74 -5.86
CA GLU A 171 -0.53 -29.38 -6.72
C GLU A 171 -1.82 -28.56 -6.74
N LYS A 172 -2.21 -27.95 -5.62
CA LYS A 172 -3.35 -27.00 -5.59
C LYS A 172 -3.08 -25.78 -6.46
N LEU A 173 -1.87 -25.21 -6.37
CA LEU A 173 -1.47 -24.06 -7.18
C LEU A 173 -1.44 -24.41 -8.68
N ALA A 174 -0.95 -25.60 -9.02
CA ALA A 174 -0.92 -26.09 -10.39
C ALA A 174 -2.33 -26.32 -10.96
N GLN A 175 -3.24 -26.91 -10.17
CA GLN A 175 -4.64 -27.09 -10.57
C GLN A 175 -5.37 -25.76 -10.77
N GLU A 176 -5.14 -24.77 -9.90
CA GLU A 176 -5.72 -23.44 -10.02
C GLU A 176 -5.21 -22.69 -11.26
N LYS A 177 -3.88 -22.75 -11.52
CA LYS A 177 -3.27 -22.19 -12.74
C LYS A 177 -3.88 -22.82 -13.99
N GLN A 178 -4.07 -24.14 -14.02
CA GLN A 178 -4.71 -24.82 -15.15
C GLN A 178 -6.19 -24.45 -15.32
N ALA A 179 -6.93 -24.31 -14.23
CA ALA A 179 -8.33 -23.88 -14.27
C ALA A 179 -8.46 -22.45 -14.82
N ARG A 180 -7.60 -21.52 -14.39
CA ARG A 180 -7.56 -20.13 -14.87
C ARG A 180 -7.20 -20.04 -16.36
N LEU A 181 -6.25 -20.85 -16.82
CA LEU A 181 -5.89 -20.97 -18.24
C LEU A 181 -7.05 -21.51 -19.10
N LYS A 182 -7.78 -22.52 -18.62
CA LYS A 182 -8.97 -23.06 -19.31
C LYS A 182 -10.08 -22.01 -19.40
N TYR A 183 -10.31 -21.25 -18.33
CA TYR A 183 -11.29 -20.17 -18.31
C TYR A 183 -10.95 -19.06 -19.32
N LEU A 184 -9.70 -18.59 -19.35
CA LEU A 184 -9.21 -17.59 -20.31
C LEU A 184 -9.34 -18.08 -21.75
N LYS A 185 -8.96 -19.33 -22.05
CA LYS A 185 -9.15 -19.93 -23.39
C LYS A 185 -10.63 -19.99 -23.79
N LYS A 186 -11.55 -20.27 -22.85
CA LYS A 186 -13.01 -20.30 -23.11
C LYS A 186 -13.56 -18.90 -23.41
N GLN A 187 -13.08 -17.87 -22.70
CA GLN A 187 -13.45 -16.47 -22.96
C GLN A 187 -12.92 -15.98 -24.31
N ALA A 188 -11.69 -16.33 -24.67
CA ALA A 188 -11.10 -15.98 -25.97
C ALA A 188 -11.87 -16.62 -27.15
N LYS A 189 -12.31 -17.88 -27.02
CA LYS A 189 -13.14 -18.56 -28.03
C LYS A 189 -14.54 -17.92 -28.16
N LYS A 190 -15.16 -17.50 -27.06
CA LYS A 190 -16.44 -16.76 -27.09
C LYS A 190 -16.30 -15.42 -27.83
N LYS A 191 -15.21 -14.69 -27.63
CA LYS A 191 -14.94 -13.43 -28.37
C LYS A 191 -14.71 -13.65 -29.87
N LYS A 192 -14.04 -14.74 -30.27
CA LYS A 192 -13.88 -15.08 -31.70
C LYS A 192 -15.18 -15.49 -32.39
N GLY A 193 -16.10 -16.17 -31.68
CA GLY A 193 -17.43 -16.51 -32.22
C GLY A 193 -18.35 -15.30 -32.42
N LYS A 194 -18.22 -14.26 -31.59
CA LYS A 194 -19.01 -13.02 -31.70
C LYS A 194 -18.56 -12.10 -32.85
N LYS A 195 -17.33 -12.26 -33.37
CA LYS A 195 -16.82 -11.48 -34.52
C LYS A 195 -17.04 -12.17 -35.88
N ARG A 196 -17.64 -13.37 -35.89
CA ARG A 196 -17.89 -14.17 -37.10
C ARG A 196 -19.37 -14.40 -37.37
N LYS A 197 -20.26 -13.67 -36.69
CA LYS A 197 -21.68 -13.57 -37.00
C LYS A 197 -21.99 -12.13 -37.37
#